data_AF-A0A059B302-F1
#
_entry.id   AF-A0A059B302-F1
#
_cell.length_a   1.000
_cell.length_b   1.000
_cell.length_c   1.000
_cell.angle_alpha   90.00
_cell.angle_beta   90.00
_cell.angle_gamma   90.00
#
_symmetry.space_group_name_H-M   'P 1'
#
loop_
_entity.id
_entity.type
_entity.pdbx_description
1 polymer ?
#
loop_
_entity_poly.entity_id
_entity_poly.type
_entity_poly.pdbx_seq_one_letter_code
_entity_poly.pdbx_strand_id
1 'polypeptide(L)'
;MAGGKLRKDKPRAGGKAASSAAAPYQGGISFHKSKGQHILKNPLLVDSIVQKSGIKPTDVVLEIGPGTGNLTKKLLDAGKSVVAVELDPRMVLELQRRFQGTPYSHRLKVIQGDVLKTELPYFDICVANIPYQISSPLTFKLLNHQPPFRCAVIMFQREFAMRLVAQPGDNLYCRLSANTQLRARVSHLLKVGRNNFRPPPKVDSSVVRIEPRKPAPDSNLVREFDGLMRICFNRKNKTLGSIFRQKTMLSVMEKNYKTLQALHQSQSNLSGDSKVGMDGLDFGDNGDDLGMEIDDGGDNEMELEDGDAGEVSEFKEKVLNVLKEGDFEEKRSSKLTQQEFLYLLSLFNKAGIHFS
;
A
#
# COMPACT_ATOMS: atom_id res chain seq x y z
N MET A 1 73.43 20.43 -44.73
CA MET A 1 72.35 21.41 -45.02
C MET A 1 71.02 20.67 -44.95
N ALA A 2 70.13 21.19 -44.12
CA ALA A 2 68.97 20.54 -43.54
C ALA A 2 67.77 20.41 -44.50
N GLY A 3 66.87 19.46 -44.22
CA GLY A 3 65.62 19.28 -44.96
C GLY A 3 64.82 18.04 -44.53
N GLY A 4 64.62 17.84 -43.23
CA GLY A 4 63.81 16.74 -42.69
C GLY A 4 62.31 16.93 -42.97
N LYS A 5 61.67 15.94 -43.58
CA LYS A 5 60.22 15.88 -43.80
C LYS A 5 59.50 15.46 -42.50
N LEU A 6 58.75 16.41 -41.93
CA LEU A 6 57.85 16.23 -40.79
C LEU A 6 56.71 15.26 -41.14
N ARG A 7 56.63 14.14 -40.41
CA ARG A 7 55.45 13.27 -40.32
C ARG A 7 54.40 13.97 -39.45
N LYS A 8 53.17 14.08 -39.95
CA LYS A 8 52.04 14.71 -39.25
C LYS A 8 51.31 13.64 -38.43
N ASP A 9 51.51 13.66 -37.12
CA ASP A 9 50.80 12.80 -36.17
C ASP A 9 49.30 13.15 -36.13
N LYS A 10 48.45 12.11 -36.16
CA LYS A 10 47.01 12.22 -35.92
C LYS A 10 46.77 12.32 -34.41
N PRO A 11 46.07 13.36 -33.90
CA PRO A 11 45.68 13.37 -32.50
C PRO A 11 44.55 12.36 -32.24
N ARG A 12 44.78 11.45 -31.29
CA ARG A 12 43.74 10.64 -30.65
C ARG A 12 42.78 11.57 -29.88
N ALA A 13 41.61 11.82 -30.43
CA ALA A 13 40.51 12.44 -29.69
C ALA A 13 39.73 11.36 -28.93
N GLY A 14 40.08 11.16 -27.65
CA GLY A 14 39.23 10.49 -26.69
C GLY A 14 38.05 11.40 -26.32
N GLY A 15 36.93 11.24 -27.01
CA GLY A 15 35.66 11.86 -26.66
C GLY A 15 34.84 10.91 -25.79
N LYS A 16 34.82 11.13 -24.47
CA LYS A 16 33.79 10.56 -23.59
C LYS A 16 32.43 10.96 -24.16
N ALA A 17 31.59 9.96 -24.45
CA ALA A 17 30.20 10.18 -24.81
C ALA A 17 29.53 11.01 -23.71
N ALA A 18 29.25 12.27 -24.01
CA ALA A 18 28.40 13.11 -23.17
C ALA A 18 27.04 12.42 -23.06
N SER A 19 26.71 11.93 -21.87
CA SER A 19 25.37 11.47 -21.55
C SER A 19 24.40 12.58 -21.94
N SER A 20 23.46 12.27 -22.83
CA SER A 20 22.41 13.19 -23.28
C SER A 20 21.71 13.82 -22.07
N ALA A 21 22.11 15.04 -21.70
CA ALA A 21 21.44 15.82 -20.69
C ALA A 21 20.06 16.19 -21.27
N ALA A 22 19.02 15.55 -20.75
CA ALA A 22 17.66 15.83 -21.15
C ALA A 22 17.36 17.31 -20.86
N ALA A 23 16.85 18.04 -21.86
CA ALA A 23 16.45 19.44 -21.70
C ALA A 23 15.58 19.63 -20.44
N PRO A 24 15.82 20.67 -19.63
CA PRO A 24 15.06 20.91 -18.41
C PRO A 24 13.58 21.19 -18.71
N TYR A 25 12.71 20.85 -17.76
CA TYR A 25 11.31 21.29 -17.79
C TYR A 25 11.25 22.83 -17.65
N GLN A 26 10.10 23.44 -17.96
CA GLN A 26 9.83 24.82 -17.55
C GLN A 26 10.22 24.99 -16.07
N GLY A 27 11.12 25.94 -15.78
CA GLY A 27 11.66 26.17 -14.43
C GLY A 27 13.10 25.69 -14.18
N GLY A 28 13.75 24.96 -15.10
CA GLY A 28 15.18 24.60 -14.95
C GLY A 28 15.47 23.47 -13.95
N ILE A 29 14.44 22.83 -13.39
CA ILE A 29 14.61 21.85 -12.31
C ILE A 29 15.01 20.48 -12.87
N SER A 30 16.10 19.92 -12.32
CA SER A 30 16.56 18.57 -12.63
C SER A 30 15.77 17.53 -11.84
N PHE A 31 15.21 16.54 -12.55
CA PHE A 31 14.46 15.43 -11.96
C PHE A 31 15.38 14.29 -11.55
N HIS A 32 15.21 13.83 -10.32
CA HIS A 32 15.98 12.72 -9.77
C HIS A 32 15.25 11.39 -10.01
N LYS A 33 15.74 10.63 -11.00
CA LYS A 33 15.26 9.25 -11.27
C LYS A 33 15.34 8.36 -10.02
N SER A 34 16.39 8.52 -9.22
CA SER A 34 16.59 7.77 -7.97
C SER A 34 15.49 8.02 -6.93
N LYS A 35 14.85 9.20 -6.96
CA LYS A 35 13.74 9.56 -6.08
C LYS A 35 12.36 9.21 -6.67
N GLY A 36 12.31 8.45 -7.76
CA GLY A 36 11.06 8.06 -8.43
C GLY A 36 10.32 9.22 -9.11
N GLN A 37 10.99 10.33 -9.41
CA GLN A 37 10.38 11.49 -10.06
C GLN A 37 10.12 11.21 -11.55
N HIS A 38 8.91 10.74 -11.86
CA HIS A 38 8.42 10.47 -13.21
C HIS A 38 7.24 11.39 -13.53
N ILE A 39 7.48 12.46 -14.28
CA ILE A 39 6.45 13.46 -14.58
C ILE A 39 5.58 12.99 -15.73
N LEU A 40 4.26 12.98 -15.51
CA LEU A 40 3.27 12.71 -16.55
C LEU A 40 3.26 13.86 -17.57
N LYS A 41 3.59 13.56 -18.82
CA LYS A 41 3.70 14.58 -19.89
C LYS A 41 2.55 14.58 -20.90
N ASN A 42 1.72 13.54 -20.93
CA ASN A 42 0.62 13.44 -21.90
C ASN A 42 -0.64 14.16 -21.38
N PRO A 43 -1.06 15.30 -21.98
CA PRO A 43 -2.22 16.06 -21.49
C PRO A 43 -3.54 15.28 -21.60
N LEU A 44 -3.72 14.50 -22.67
CA LEU A 44 -4.94 13.71 -22.88
C LEU A 44 -5.12 12.65 -21.79
N LEU A 45 -4.01 12.12 -21.29
CA LEU A 45 -4.01 11.16 -20.20
C LEU A 45 -4.37 11.82 -18.86
N VAL A 46 -3.87 13.03 -18.61
CA VAL A 46 -4.26 13.83 -17.44
C VAL A 46 -5.76 14.09 -17.48
N ASP A 47 -6.29 14.52 -18.63
CA ASP A 47 -7.72 14.77 -18.82
C ASP A 47 -8.55 13.51 -18.59
N SER A 48 -8.09 12.36 -19.10
CA SER A 48 -8.74 11.06 -18.87
C SER A 48 -8.76 10.66 -17.39
N ILE A 49 -7.68 10.91 -16.64
CA ILE A 49 -7.62 10.63 -15.20
C ILE A 49 -8.63 11.51 -14.47
N VAL A 50 -8.62 12.83 -14.73
CA VAL A 50 -9.52 13.79 -14.07
C VAL A 50 -10.99 13.46 -14.36
N GLN A 51 -11.32 13.12 -15.61
CA GLN A 51 -12.67 12.71 -15.99
C GLN A 51 -13.08 11.43 -15.25
N LYS A 52 -12.25 10.38 -15.25
CA LYS A 52 -12.56 9.10 -14.58
C LYS A 52 -12.53 9.18 -13.05
N SER A 53 -11.91 10.22 -12.48
CA SER A 53 -11.99 10.51 -11.05
C SER A 53 -13.42 10.85 -10.62
N GLY A 54 -14.25 11.41 -11.51
CA GLY A 54 -15.62 11.78 -11.18
C GLY A 54 -15.64 12.86 -10.10
N ILE A 55 -14.77 13.87 -10.24
CA ILE A 55 -14.68 15.04 -9.36
C ILE A 55 -15.95 15.88 -9.54
N LYS A 56 -16.53 16.32 -8.43
CA LYS A 56 -17.63 17.27 -8.39
C LYS A 56 -17.11 18.68 -8.11
N PRO A 57 -17.78 19.74 -8.58
CA PRO A 57 -17.37 21.13 -8.33
C PRO A 57 -17.28 21.51 -6.85
N THR A 58 -17.93 20.77 -5.95
CA THR A 58 -17.92 20.99 -4.51
C THR A 58 -16.81 20.25 -3.77
N ASP A 59 -16.11 19.33 -4.43
CA ASP A 59 -15.16 18.43 -3.78
C ASP A 59 -13.85 19.14 -3.40
N VAL A 60 -13.36 18.87 -2.20
CA VAL A 60 -11.97 19.11 -1.82
C VAL A 60 -11.13 17.94 -2.33
N VAL A 61 -10.14 18.24 -3.17
CA VAL A 61 -9.28 17.22 -3.79
C VAL A 61 -7.94 17.16 -3.06
N LEU A 62 -7.54 15.97 -2.61
CA LEU A 62 -6.18 15.71 -2.18
C LEU A 62 -5.35 15.27 -3.39
N GLU A 63 -4.23 15.95 -3.63
CA GLU A 63 -3.21 15.55 -4.61
C GLU A 63 -1.93 15.14 -3.90
N ILE A 64 -1.40 13.95 -4.20
CA ILE A 64 -0.13 13.47 -3.64
C ILE A 64 0.89 13.39 -4.76
N GLY A 65 2.01 14.09 -4.60
CA GLY A 65 3.05 14.22 -5.62
C GLY A 65 2.61 15.08 -6.81
N PRO A 66 2.27 16.36 -6.61
CA PRO A 66 1.86 17.28 -7.68
C PRO A 66 2.96 17.52 -8.72
N GLY A 67 4.23 17.33 -8.36
CA GLY A 67 5.38 17.58 -9.24
C GLY A 67 5.36 19.02 -9.76
N THR A 68 5.36 19.19 -11.09
CA THR A 68 5.33 20.52 -11.71
C THR A 68 3.93 21.16 -11.78
N GLY A 69 2.87 20.46 -11.37
CA GLY A 69 1.51 21.02 -11.30
C GLY A 69 0.63 20.83 -12.54
N ASN A 70 0.99 19.91 -13.45
CA ASN A 70 0.17 19.64 -14.65
C ASN A 70 -1.18 19.02 -14.30
N LEU A 71 -1.20 18.08 -13.37
CA LEU A 71 -2.43 17.47 -12.85
C LEU A 71 -3.15 18.47 -11.93
N THR A 72 -2.44 19.13 -11.02
CA THR A 72 -2.96 20.19 -10.14
C THR A 72 -3.85 21.19 -10.86
N LYS A 73 -3.41 21.72 -12.02
CA LYS A 73 -4.21 22.69 -12.80
C LYS A 73 -5.58 22.12 -13.18
N LYS A 74 -5.61 20.88 -13.69
CA LYS A 74 -6.85 20.23 -14.12
C LYS A 74 -7.75 19.83 -12.95
N LEU A 75 -7.16 19.51 -11.79
CA LEU A 75 -7.91 19.28 -10.54
C LEU A 75 -8.55 20.58 -10.04
N LEU A 76 -7.84 21.71 -10.10
CA LEU A 76 -8.35 23.04 -9.77
C LEU A 76 -9.46 23.50 -10.74
N ASP A 77 -9.43 23.07 -12.00
CA ASP A 77 -10.51 23.32 -12.95
C ASP A 77 -11.80 22.55 -12.59
N ALA A 78 -11.66 21.37 -11.98
CA ALA A 78 -12.78 20.43 -11.76
C ALA A 78 -13.40 20.46 -10.35
N GLY A 79 -12.58 20.65 -9.30
CA GLY A 79 -13.02 20.56 -7.89
C GLY A 79 -13.25 21.93 -7.24
N LYS A 80 -13.55 21.97 -5.94
CA LYS A 80 -13.67 23.21 -5.15
C LYS A 80 -12.30 23.77 -4.81
N SER A 81 -11.41 22.94 -4.30
CA SER A 81 -10.03 23.28 -3.91
C SER A 81 -9.13 22.05 -4.00
N VAL A 82 -7.83 22.29 -4.08
CA VAL A 82 -6.81 21.24 -4.07
C VAL A 82 -5.90 21.42 -2.87
N VAL A 83 -5.70 20.35 -2.11
CA VAL A 83 -4.64 20.22 -1.12
C VAL A 83 -3.56 19.32 -1.72
N ALA A 84 -2.39 19.86 -1.99
CA ALA A 84 -1.27 19.13 -2.57
C ALA A 84 -0.23 18.80 -1.50
N VAL A 85 0.15 17.53 -1.37
CA VAL A 85 1.24 17.09 -0.49
C VAL A 85 2.46 16.75 -1.34
N GLU A 86 3.58 17.43 -1.09
CA GLU A 86 4.82 17.26 -1.85
C GLU A 86 6.03 17.16 -0.91
N LEU A 87 6.90 16.19 -1.20
CA LEU A 87 8.08 15.92 -0.40
C LEU A 87 9.26 16.81 -0.81
N ASP A 88 9.44 17.08 -2.12
CA ASP A 88 10.57 17.85 -2.63
C ASP A 88 10.32 19.36 -2.46
N PRO A 89 11.06 20.07 -1.58
CA PRO A 89 10.87 21.51 -1.36
C PRO A 89 11.06 22.34 -2.63
N ARG A 90 11.85 21.85 -3.61
CA ARG A 90 12.05 22.52 -4.89
C ARG A 90 10.79 22.47 -5.75
N MET A 91 10.06 21.35 -5.71
CA MET A 91 8.77 21.20 -6.40
C MET A 91 7.69 22.04 -5.72
N VAL A 92 7.69 22.10 -4.38
CA VAL A 92 6.79 22.98 -3.62
C VAL A 92 6.94 24.43 -4.09
N LEU A 93 8.17 24.94 -4.16
CA LEU A 93 8.44 26.31 -4.58
C LEU A 93 8.02 26.58 -6.03
N GLU A 94 8.29 25.63 -6.93
CA GLU A 94 7.87 25.72 -8.34
C GLU A 94 6.34 25.73 -8.47
N LEU A 95 5.66 24.85 -7.75
CA LEU A 95 4.20 24.76 -7.73
C LEU A 95 3.58 26.05 -7.21
N GLN A 96 4.09 26.58 -6.09
CA GLN A 96 3.62 27.85 -5.54
C GLN A 96 3.80 29.00 -6.53
N ARG A 97 4.98 29.14 -7.15
CA ARG A 97 5.24 30.18 -8.17
C ARG A 97 4.31 30.04 -9.37
N ARG A 98 4.07 28.81 -9.84
CA ARG A 98 3.20 28.55 -11.00
C ARG A 98 1.77 29.04 -10.80
N PHE A 99 1.25 28.97 -9.57
CA PHE A 99 -0.14 29.34 -9.26
C PHE A 99 -0.26 30.69 -8.55
N GLN A 100 0.85 31.32 -8.15
CA GLN A 100 0.87 32.66 -7.56
C GLN A 100 0.27 33.70 -8.52
N GLY A 101 -0.60 34.56 -8.01
CA GLY A 101 -1.27 35.60 -8.81
C GLY A 101 -2.34 35.09 -9.79
N THR A 102 -2.54 33.77 -9.87
CA THR A 102 -3.63 33.19 -10.68
C THR A 102 -4.94 33.15 -9.89
N PRO A 103 -6.11 33.04 -10.57
CA PRO A 103 -7.39 32.80 -9.90
C PRO A 103 -7.42 31.53 -9.04
N TYR A 104 -6.48 30.60 -9.21
CA TYR A 104 -6.43 29.37 -8.43
C TYR A 104 -5.66 29.50 -7.10
N SER A 105 -4.94 30.60 -6.90
CA SER A 105 -4.05 30.80 -5.74
C SER A 105 -4.75 30.57 -4.39
N HIS A 106 -5.98 31.05 -4.24
CA HIS A 106 -6.80 30.87 -3.02
C HIS A 106 -7.42 29.47 -2.89
N ARG A 107 -7.33 28.64 -3.93
CA ARG A 107 -7.93 27.28 -4.01
C ARG A 107 -6.87 26.19 -3.94
N LEU A 108 -5.58 26.54 -3.94
CA LEU A 108 -4.47 25.60 -3.82
C LEU A 108 -3.78 25.76 -2.47
N LYS A 109 -3.82 24.72 -1.64
CA LYS A 109 -3.00 24.61 -0.42
C LYS A 109 -1.87 23.61 -0.69
N VAL A 110 -0.62 24.01 -0.46
CA VAL A 110 0.53 23.11 -0.60
C VAL A 110 1.10 22.79 0.78
N ILE A 111 1.20 21.50 1.09
CA ILE A 111 1.80 20.97 2.33
C ILE A 111 3.12 20.32 1.94
N GLN A 112 4.22 20.88 2.45
CA GLN A 112 5.54 20.26 2.31
C GLN A 112 5.68 19.16 3.36
N GLY A 113 5.85 17.91 2.93
CA GLY A 113 6.01 16.80 3.88
C GLY A 113 6.02 15.43 3.23
N ASP A 114 6.48 14.45 4.01
CA ASP A 114 6.30 13.04 3.68
C ASP A 114 4.85 12.65 3.95
N VAL A 115 4.11 12.33 2.89
CA VAL A 115 2.69 11.94 2.98
C VAL A 115 2.45 10.79 3.96
N LEU A 116 3.41 9.89 4.16
CA LEU A 116 3.26 8.79 5.11
C LEU A 116 3.25 9.28 6.56
N LYS A 117 3.94 10.39 6.86
CA LYS A 117 4.04 10.97 8.21
C LYS A 117 3.11 12.15 8.44
N THR A 118 2.77 12.88 7.38
CA THR A 118 1.91 14.06 7.44
C THR A 118 0.47 13.67 7.81
N GLU A 119 -0.13 14.44 8.71
CA GLU A 119 -1.57 14.39 8.97
C GLU A 119 -2.33 14.98 7.78
N LEU A 120 -3.22 14.18 7.20
CA LEU A 120 -3.99 14.58 6.03
C LEU A 120 -5.25 15.33 6.50
N PRO A 121 -5.54 16.52 5.95
CA PRO A 121 -6.80 17.20 6.24
C PRO A 121 -7.97 16.44 5.59
N TYR A 122 -9.20 16.89 5.85
CA TYR A 122 -10.37 16.42 5.12
C TYR A 122 -10.21 16.56 3.60
N PHE A 123 -10.63 15.53 2.87
CA PHE A 123 -10.81 15.58 1.42
C PHE A 123 -11.95 14.65 0.99
N ASP A 124 -12.62 15.00 -0.12
CA ASP A 124 -13.68 14.18 -0.71
C ASP A 124 -13.10 13.12 -1.66
N ILE A 125 -12.04 13.48 -2.39
CA ILE A 125 -11.39 12.62 -3.38
C ILE A 125 -9.88 12.80 -3.36
N CYS A 126 -9.14 11.69 -3.46
CA CYS A 126 -7.69 11.71 -3.64
C CYS A 126 -7.36 11.40 -5.10
N VAL A 127 -6.49 12.18 -5.74
CA VAL A 127 -5.93 11.87 -7.06
C VAL A 127 -4.42 11.94 -6.99
N ALA A 128 -3.71 10.87 -7.34
CA ALA A 128 -2.29 10.80 -7.07
C ALA A 128 -1.47 10.09 -8.15
N ASN A 129 -0.27 10.63 -8.41
CA ASN A 129 0.79 10.01 -9.20
C ASN A 129 2.01 9.84 -8.31
N ILE A 130 2.05 8.75 -7.55
CA ILE A 130 3.01 8.57 -6.47
C ILE A 130 4.26 7.82 -6.92
N PRO A 131 5.41 8.03 -6.25
CA PRO A 131 6.53 7.11 -6.31
C PRO A 131 6.10 5.71 -5.89
N TYR A 132 6.58 4.70 -6.61
CA TYR A 132 6.10 3.33 -6.43
C TYR A 132 6.48 2.69 -5.10
N GLN A 133 7.54 3.19 -4.47
CA GLN A 133 8.06 2.71 -3.19
C GLN A 133 7.08 2.88 -2.03
N ILE A 134 6.17 3.86 -2.11
CA ILE A 134 5.21 4.17 -1.04
C ILE A 134 3.81 3.62 -1.31
N SER A 135 3.62 2.81 -2.37
CA SER A 135 2.29 2.40 -2.85
C SER A 135 1.47 1.64 -1.80
N SER A 136 2.07 0.65 -1.14
CA SER A 136 1.41 -0.15 -0.10
C SER A 136 1.09 0.66 1.16
N PRO A 137 2.08 1.29 1.85
CA PRO A 137 1.79 2.05 3.06
C PRO A 137 0.84 3.22 2.80
N LEU A 138 0.90 3.88 1.64
CA LEU A 138 -0.05 4.92 1.30
C LEU A 138 -1.48 4.39 1.12
N THR A 139 -1.64 3.23 0.48
CA THR A 139 -2.97 2.63 0.29
C THR A 139 -3.65 2.39 1.64
N PHE A 140 -2.93 1.82 2.61
CA PHE A 140 -3.47 1.59 3.95
C PHE A 140 -3.63 2.86 4.78
N LYS A 141 -2.72 3.84 4.65
CA LYS A 141 -2.88 5.17 5.28
C LYS A 141 -4.16 5.85 4.80
N LEU A 142 -4.44 5.81 3.49
CA LEU A 142 -5.69 6.33 2.95
C LEU A 142 -6.89 5.56 3.49
N LEU A 143 -6.89 4.23 3.44
CA LEU A 143 -8.01 3.44 3.95
C LEU A 143 -8.27 3.66 5.46
N ASN A 144 -7.24 4.01 6.24
CA ASN A 144 -7.34 4.35 7.67
C ASN A 144 -7.77 5.81 7.91
N HIS A 145 -7.81 6.66 6.89
CA HIS A 145 -8.12 8.07 7.03
C HIS A 145 -9.57 8.28 7.48
N GLN A 146 -9.75 9.18 8.45
CA GLN A 146 -11.05 9.61 8.97
C GLN A 146 -11.18 11.14 8.87
N PRO A 147 -12.36 11.64 8.49
CA PRO A 147 -13.54 10.89 8.01
C PRO A 147 -13.28 10.23 6.63
N PRO A 148 -14.08 9.22 6.24
CA PRO A 148 -13.81 8.47 5.01
C PRO A 148 -14.09 9.31 3.77
N PHE A 149 -13.13 9.30 2.85
CA PHE A 149 -13.28 9.93 1.53
C PHE A 149 -14.22 9.13 0.62
N ARG A 150 -14.69 9.75 -0.47
CA ARG A 150 -15.58 9.10 -1.45
C ARG A 150 -14.85 8.09 -2.32
N CYS A 151 -13.75 8.50 -2.92
CA CYS A 151 -12.88 7.63 -3.70
C CYS A 151 -11.44 8.16 -3.80
N ALA A 152 -10.51 7.29 -4.16
CA ALA A 152 -9.14 7.65 -4.51
C ALA A 152 -8.83 7.10 -5.90
N VAL A 153 -8.26 7.93 -6.78
CA VAL A 153 -7.81 7.56 -8.12
C VAL A 153 -6.30 7.70 -8.17
N ILE A 154 -5.62 6.57 -8.06
CA ILE A 154 -4.18 6.52 -7.85
C ILE A 154 -3.53 5.77 -9.00
N MET A 155 -2.42 6.32 -9.50
CA MET A 155 -1.59 5.64 -10.46
C MET A 155 -0.51 4.84 -9.75
N PHE A 156 -0.48 3.53 -10.04
CA PHE A 156 0.50 2.58 -9.50
C PHE A 156 1.31 1.94 -10.63
N GLN A 157 2.36 1.19 -10.27
CA GLN A 157 2.95 0.23 -11.20
C GLN A 157 1.89 -0.77 -11.68
N ARG A 158 2.03 -1.22 -12.92
CA ARG A 158 1.10 -2.18 -13.53
C ARG A 158 0.90 -3.43 -12.69
N GLU A 159 1.98 -4.01 -12.17
CA GLU A 159 1.96 -5.23 -11.36
C GLU A 159 1.19 -4.99 -10.05
N PHE A 160 1.59 -3.97 -9.28
CA PHE A 160 0.93 -3.60 -8.03
C PHE A 160 -0.56 -3.30 -8.21
N ALA A 161 -0.92 -2.54 -9.26
CA ALA A 161 -2.31 -2.26 -9.61
C ALA A 161 -3.11 -3.55 -9.86
N MET A 162 -2.50 -4.53 -10.51
CA MET A 162 -3.15 -5.81 -10.78
C MET A 162 -3.29 -6.67 -9.53
N ARG A 163 -2.31 -6.64 -8.61
CA ARG A 163 -2.48 -7.27 -7.29
C ARG A 163 -3.67 -6.68 -6.55
N LEU A 164 -3.89 -5.36 -6.56
CA LEU A 164 -5.02 -4.74 -5.87
C LEU A 164 -6.39 -5.24 -6.38
N VAL A 165 -6.53 -5.43 -7.70
CA VAL A 165 -7.80 -5.85 -8.32
C VAL A 165 -7.94 -7.37 -8.50
N ALA A 166 -6.87 -8.14 -8.24
CA ALA A 166 -6.86 -9.59 -8.42
C ALA A 166 -7.97 -10.27 -7.62
N GLN A 167 -8.65 -11.22 -8.26
CA GLN A 167 -9.74 -12.00 -7.66
C GLN A 167 -9.24 -13.38 -7.21
N PRO A 168 -9.97 -14.06 -6.31
CA PRO A 168 -9.66 -15.44 -5.96
C PRO A 168 -9.52 -16.32 -7.21
N GLY A 169 -8.43 -17.09 -7.27
CA GLY A 169 -8.03 -17.91 -8.42
C GLY A 169 -7.01 -17.24 -9.34
N ASP A 170 -6.89 -15.91 -9.32
CA ASP A 170 -5.89 -15.20 -10.12
C ASP A 170 -4.48 -15.45 -9.59
N ASN A 171 -3.50 -15.50 -10.50
CA ASN A 171 -2.10 -15.67 -10.13
C ASN A 171 -1.59 -14.53 -9.22
N LEU A 172 -2.09 -13.30 -9.42
CA LEU A 172 -1.71 -12.11 -8.67
C LEU A 172 -2.51 -11.91 -7.37
N TYR A 173 -3.45 -12.82 -7.04
CA TYR A 173 -4.18 -12.75 -5.78
C TYR A 173 -3.23 -13.00 -4.59
N CYS A 174 -3.22 -12.07 -3.64
CA CYS A 174 -2.32 -12.09 -2.49
C CYS A 174 -2.94 -11.39 -1.26
N ARG A 175 -2.18 -11.34 -0.16
CA ARG A 175 -2.56 -10.62 1.07
C ARG A 175 -3.02 -9.18 0.81
N LEU A 176 -2.30 -8.43 -0.03
CA LEU A 176 -2.68 -7.07 -0.44
C LEU A 176 -4.08 -7.02 -1.06
N SER A 177 -4.42 -7.96 -1.94
CA SER A 177 -5.72 -8.05 -2.60
C SER A 177 -6.82 -8.27 -1.56
N ALA A 178 -6.67 -9.29 -0.72
CA ALA A 178 -7.67 -9.67 0.28
C ALA A 178 -7.94 -8.52 1.28
N ASN A 179 -6.88 -7.93 1.84
CA ASN A 179 -6.99 -6.85 2.82
C ASN A 179 -7.56 -5.55 2.22
N THR A 180 -7.11 -5.17 1.03
CA THR A 180 -7.63 -3.94 0.39
C THR A 180 -9.12 -4.10 0.07
N GLN A 181 -9.51 -5.25 -0.47
CA GLN A 181 -10.88 -5.47 -0.94
C GLN A 181 -11.90 -5.74 0.18
N LEU A 182 -11.43 -6.18 1.37
CA LEU A 182 -12.24 -6.17 2.59
C LEU A 182 -12.70 -4.74 2.93
N ARG A 183 -11.80 -3.77 2.76
CA ARG A 183 -11.98 -2.38 3.22
C ARG A 183 -12.54 -1.45 2.13
N ALA A 184 -12.35 -1.79 0.87
CA ALA A 184 -12.74 -0.95 -0.27
C ALA A 184 -13.18 -1.76 -1.48
N ARG A 185 -13.95 -1.12 -2.37
CA ARG A 185 -14.12 -1.58 -3.75
C ARG A 185 -12.96 -1.05 -4.58
N VAL A 186 -12.32 -1.93 -5.34
CA VAL A 186 -11.15 -1.59 -6.15
C VAL A 186 -11.45 -1.88 -7.61
N SER A 187 -11.22 -0.93 -8.50
CA SER A 187 -11.44 -1.09 -9.94
C SER A 187 -10.26 -0.56 -10.76
N HIS A 188 -9.88 -1.29 -11.80
CA HIS A 188 -8.89 -0.85 -12.77
C HIS A 188 -9.55 0.12 -13.76
N LEU A 189 -9.02 1.34 -13.90
CA LEU A 189 -9.62 2.37 -14.75
C LEU A 189 -8.97 2.45 -16.13
N LEU A 190 -7.64 2.43 -16.20
CA LEU A 190 -6.90 2.45 -17.46
C LEU A 190 -5.43 2.02 -17.30
N LYS A 191 -4.85 1.51 -18.39
CA LYS A 191 -3.42 1.24 -18.52
C LYS A 191 -2.69 2.50 -18.98
N VAL A 192 -1.51 2.75 -18.43
CA VAL A 192 -0.64 3.87 -18.82
C VAL A 192 0.72 3.34 -19.26
N GLY A 193 1.06 3.58 -20.53
CA GLY A 193 2.37 3.18 -21.05
C GLY A 193 3.50 4.07 -20.51
N ARG A 194 4.66 3.49 -20.22
CA ARG A 194 5.87 4.19 -19.71
C ARG A 194 6.32 5.41 -20.54
N ASN A 195 6.00 5.44 -21.84
CA ASN A 195 6.35 6.54 -22.73
C ASN A 195 5.56 7.84 -22.45
N ASN A 196 4.53 7.78 -21.61
CA ASN A 196 3.77 8.95 -21.15
C ASN A 196 4.47 9.73 -20.03
N PHE A 197 5.63 9.26 -19.56
CA PHE A 197 6.40 9.89 -18.50
C PHE A 197 7.71 10.51 -19.00
N ARG A 198 8.22 11.47 -18.24
CA ARG A 198 9.56 12.03 -18.41
C ARG A 198 10.26 12.16 -17.05
N PRO A 199 11.41 11.50 -16.86
CA PRO A 199 11.94 10.40 -17.68
C PRO A 199 11.01 9.17 -17.65
N PRO A 200 11.05 8.28 -18.68
CA PRO A 200 10.26 7.05 -18.67
C PRO A 200 10.65 6.11 -17.51
N PRO A 201 9.69 5.51 -16.78
CA PRO A 201 9.97 4.41 -15.86
C PRO A 201 10.32 3.12 -16.61
N LYS A 202 10.85 2.13 -15.89
CA LYS A 202 11.20 0.82 -16.45
C LYS A 202 9.96 -0.01 -16.85
N VAL A 203 8.87 0.17 -16.10
CA VAL A 203 7.63 -0.61 -16.21
C VAL A 203 6.45 0.28 -16.57
N ASP A 204 5.39 -0.32 -17.11
CA ASP A 204 4.11 0.37 -17.32
C ASP A 204 3.40 0.66 -16.00
N SER A 205 2.43 1.58 -16.05
CA SER A 205 1.60 1.98 -14.92
C SER A 205 0.12 1.65 -15.17
N SER A 206 -0.69 1.77 -14.14
CA SER A 206 -2.14 1.62 -14.23
C SER A 206 -2.81 2.53 -13.22
N VAL A 207 -3.95 3.10 -13.62
CA VAL A 207 -4.78 3.94 -12.76
C VAL A 207 -5.85 3.06 -12.15
N VAL A 208 -5.96 3.11 -10.83
CA VAL A 208 -6.89 2.32 -10.02
C VAL A 208 -7.78 3.27 -9.23
N ARG A 209 -9.07 2.93 -9.15
CA ARG A 209 -10.03 3.59 -8.28
C ARG A 209 -10.28 2.73 -7.05
N ILE A 210 -10.16 3.34 -5.88
CA ILE A 210 -10.37 2.73 -4.56
C ILE A 210 -11.50 3.49 -3.87
N GLU A 211 -12.57 2.79 -3.51
CA GLU A 211 -13.75 3.35 -2.86
C GLU A 211 -13.96 2.68 -1.50
N PRO A 212 -13.70 3.35 -0.37
CA PRO A 212 -13.92 2.78 0.95
C PRO A 212 -15.35 2.24 1.11
N ARG A 213 -15.49 1.08 1.74
CA ARG A 213 -16.82 0.49 2.01
C ARG A 213 -17.57 1.32 3.05
N LYS A 214 -18.89 1.38 2.88
CA LYS A 214 -19.83 2.02 3.80
C LYS A 214 -20.93 1.02 4.15
N PRO A 215 -21.14 0.68 5.44
CA PRO A 215 -20.32 1.08 6.59
C PRO A 215 -18.88 0.55 6.49
N ALA A 216 -17.95 1.23 7.17
CA ALA A 216 -16.58 0.74 7.28
C ALA A 216 -16.56 -0.55 8.12
N PRO A 217 -15.72 -1.55 7.78
CA PRO A 217 -15.54 -2.72 8.64
C PRO A 217 -15.03 -2.30 10.02
N ASP A 218 -15.45 -3.04 11.05
CA ASP A 218 -14.98 -2.86 12.42
C ASP A 218 -13.45 -2.98 12.52
N SER A 219 -12.81 -2.17 13.37
CA SER A 219 -11.34 -2.15 13.49
C SER A 219 -10.77 -3.46 14.01
N ASN A 220 -11.46 -4.13 14.94
CA ASN A 220 -11.01 -5.43 15.45
C ASN A 220 -11.13 -6.49 14.36
N LEU A 221 -12.22 -6.46 13.58
CA LEU A 221 -12.36 -7.35 12.42
C LEU A 221 -11.23 -7.16 11.42
N VAL A 222 -10.84 -5.92 11.11
CA VAL A 222 -9.73 -5.64 10.18
C VAL A 222 -8.41 -6.19 10.70
N ARG A 223 -8.13 -6.03 12.00
CA ARG A 223 -6.89 -6.48 12.64
C ARG A 223 -6.79 -8.01 12.66
N GLU A 224 -7.85 -8.67 13.11
CA GLU A 224 -7.98 -10.14 13.12
C GLU A 224 -7.87 -10.73 11.71
N PHE A 225 -8.54 -10.10 10.75
CA PHE A 225 -8.48 -10.53 9.36
C PHE A 225 -7.07 -10.42 8.77
N ASP A 226 -6.35 -9.32 9.01
CA ASP A 226 -4.96 -9.20 8.53
C ASP A 226 -4.04 -10.26 9.16
N GLY A 227 -4.20 -10.55 10.46
CA GLY A 227 -3.50 -11.62 11.15
C GLY A 227 -3.74 -12.99 10.50
N LEU A 228 -5.01 -13.33 10.23
CA LEU A 228 -5.36 -14.54 9.49
C LEU A 228 -4.78 -14.55 8.06
N MET A 229 -4.84 -13.42 7.36
CA MET A 229 -4.30 -13.33 5.99
C MET A 229 -2.78 -13.51 5.97
N ARG A 230 -2.06 -13.02 6.98
CA ARG A 230 -0.61 -13.21 7.12
C ARG A 230 -0.24 -14.69 7.15
N ILE A 231 -1.00 -15.50 7.90
CA ILE A 231 -0.80 -16.95 7.97
C ILE A 231 -1.20 -17.61 6.64
N CYS A 232 -2.42 -17.35 6.18
CA CYS A 232 -2.98 -18.00 4.99
C CYS A 232 -2.17 -17.73 3.71
N PHE A 233 -1.61 -16.53 3.54
CA PHE A 233 -0.90 -16.16 2.32
C PHE A 233 0.61 -16.43 2.32
N ASN A 234 1.19 -16.87 3.45
CA ASN A 234 2.61 -17.28 3.52
C ASN A 234 2.93 -18.32 2.43
N ARG A 235 2.06 -19.33 2.27
CA ARG A 235 2.16 -20.33 1.18
C ARG A 235 0.83 -20.50 0.48
N LYS A 236 0.34 -19.45 -0.20
CA LYS A 236 -1.02 -19.36 -0.77
C LYS A 236 -1.49 -20.54 -1.64
N ASN A 237 -0.55 -21.30 -2.22
CA ASN A 237 -0.82 -22.44 -3.10
C ASN A 237 -0.80 -23.80 -2.37
N LYS A 238 -0.50 -23.84 -1.07
CA LYS A 238 -0.62 -25.03 -0.22
C LYS A 238 -1.99 -25.08 0.44
N THR A 239 -2.37 -26.26 0.91
CA THR A 239 -3.63 -26.44 1.63
C THR A 239 -3.57 -25.74 2.98
N LEU A 240 -4.70 -25.22 3.47
CA LEU A 240 -4.76 -24.58 4.79
C LEU A 240 -4.32 -25.56 5.88
N GLY A 241 -4.72 -26.84 5.79
CA GLY A 241 -4.25 -27.89 6.70
C GLY A 241 -2.73 -27.97 6.76
N SER A 242 -2.03 -27.84 5.63
CA SER A 242 -0.56 -27.81 5.60
C SER A 242 0.03 -26.54 6.22
N ILE A 243 -0.65 -25.39 6.08
CA ILE A 243 -0.17 -24.10 6.60
C ILE A 243 -0.31 -24.06 8.13
N PHE A 244 -1.47 -24.42 8.65
CA PHE A 244 -1.77 -24.40 10.08
C PHE A 244 -1.08 -25.52 10.88
N ARG A 245 -0.42 -26.49 10.23
CA ARG A 245 0.44 -27.49 10.89
C ARG A 245 1.87 -27.01 11.13
N GLN A 246 2.27 -25.86 10.59
CA GLN A 246 3.63 -25.34 10.77
C GLN A 246 3.86 -24.95 12.23
N LYS A 247 4.93 -25.48 12.83
CA LYS A 247 5.28 -25.26 14.25
C LYS A 247 5.33 -23.77 14.62
N THR A 248 5.94 -22.95 13.75
CA THR A 248 6.06 -21.50 13.97
C THR A 248 4.70 -20.81 14.03
N MET A 249 3.75 -21.19 13.16
CA MET A 249 2.41 -20.62 13.16
C MET A 249 1.60 -21.06 14.39
N LEU A 250 1.69 -22.35 14.74
CA LEU A 250 1.04 -22.91 15.94
C LEU A 250 1.52 -22.21 17.21
N SER A 251 2.83 -22.01 17.37
CA SER A 251 3.40 -21.33 18.54
C SER A 251 2.87 -19.90 18.71
N VAL A 252 2.74 -19.14 17.61
CA VAL A 252 2.19 -17.77 17.65
C VAL A 252 0.72 -17.79 18.05
N MET A 253 -0.08 -18.65 17.43
CA MET A 253 -1.51 -18.75 17.73
C MET A 253 -1.77 -19.24 19.16
N GLU A 254 -0.95 -20.17 19.66
CA GLU A 254 -1.06 -20.71 21.01
C GLU A 254 -0.74 -19.66 22.08
N LYS A 255 0.28 -18.82 21.85
CA LYS A 255 0.59 -17.68 22.71
C LYS A 255 -0.60 -16.74 22.83
N ASN A 256 -1.20 -16.34 21.71
CA ASN A 256 -2.38 -15.47 21.69
C ASN A 256 -3.56 -16.11 22.44
N TYR A 257 -3.79 -17.40 22.21
CA TYR A 257 -4.84 -18.17 22.87
C TYR A 257 -4.68 -18.20 24.40
N LYS A 258 -3.47 -18.51 24.89
CA LYS A 258 -3.14 -18.54 26.32
C LYS A 258 -3.27 -17.15 26.96
N THR A 259 -2.81 -16.10 26.29
CA THR A 259 -2.95 -14.72 26.77
C THR A 259 -4.43 -14.32 26.91
N LEU A 260 -5.27 -14.67 25.95
CA LEU A 260 -6.71 -14.37 26.02
C LEU A 260 -7.40 -15.15 27.15
N GLN A 261 -7.06 -16.43 27.33
CA GLN A 261 -7.59 -17.21 28.45
C GLN A 261 -7.22 -16.58 29.81
N ALA A 262 -5.98 -16.12 29.97
CA ALA A 262 -5.54 -15.44 31.19
C ALA A 262 -6.28 -14.10 31.41
N LEU A 263 -6.57 -13.35 30.34
CA LEU A 263 -7.36 -12.13 30.42
C LEU A 263 -8.82 -12.42 30.84
N HIS A 264 -9.44 -13.46 30.29
CA HIS A 264 -10.80 -13.84 30.68
C HIS A 264 -10.87 -14.37 32.12
N GLN A 265 -9.87 -15.14 32.57
CA GLN A 265 -9.79 -15.60 33.96
C GLN A 265 -9.58 -14.44 34.95
N SER A 266 -8.77 -13.45 34.59
CA SER A 266 -8.59 -12.27 35.44
C SER A 266 -9.85 -11.41 35.49
N GLN A 267 -10.58 -11.25 34.37
CA GLN A 267 -11.87 -10.55 34.35
C GLN A 267 -12.98 -11.31 35.10
N SER A 268 -13.03 -12.64 35.02
CA SER A 268 -13.99 -13.43 35.82
C SER A 268 -13.68 -13.33 37.31
N ASN A 269 -12.40 -13.26 37.68
CA ASN A 269 -11.98 -13.06 39.07
C ASN A 269 -12.24 -11.63 39.59
N LEU A 270 -12.18 -10.62 38.71
CA LEU A 270 -12.51 -9.22 39.02
C LEU A 270 -14.03 -8.94 39.03
N SER A 271 -14.84 -9.75 38.36
CA SER A 271 -16.31 -9.62 38.42
C SER A 271 -16.94 -10.03 39.76
N GLY A 272 -16.12 -10.43 40.73
CA GLY A 272 -16.49 -10.58 42.14
C GLY A 272 -16.48 -9.27 42.95
N ASP A 273 -15.93 -8.16 42.44
CA ASP A 273 -16.10 -6.85 43.09
C ASP A 273 -15.88 -5.68 42.12
N SER A 274 -16.93 -4.85 41.98
CA SER A 274 -16.94 -3.46 41.51
C SER A 274 -16.58 -3.12 40.04
N LYS A 275 -17.54 -2.43 39.39
CA LYS A 275 -17.41 -1.76 38.09
C LYS A 275 -16.28 -0.73 38.07
N VAL A 276 -15.33 -0.86 37.15
CA VAL A 276 -14.56 0.29 36.61
C VAL A 276 -14.42 0.10 35.11
N GLY A 277 -14.89 1.10 34.33
CA GLY A 277 -14.68 1.15 32.89
C GLY A 277 -13.21 1.42 32.58
N MET A 278 -12.66 0.69 31.61
CA MET A 278 -11.29 0.88 31.15
C MET A 278 -11.32 1.23 29.66
N ASP A 279 -11.45 2.53 29.38
CA ASP A 279 -11.04 3.11 28.10
C ASP A 279 -9.52 3.26 28.09
N GLY A 280 -8.90 2.92 26.96
CA GLY A 280 -7.61 3.48 26.54
C GLY A 280 -6.35 2.80 27.08
N LEU A 281 -5.89 1.76 26.38
CA LEU A 281 -4.46 1.45 26.28
C LEU A 281 -4.10 1.25 24.80
N ASP A 282 -3.68 2.36 24.20
CA ASP A 282 -3.05 2.46 22.89
C ASP A 282 -1.63 1.87 23.00
N PHE A 283 -1.42 0.69 22.41
CA PHE A 283 -0.08 0.14 22.21
C PHE A 283 0.37 0.47 20.80
N GLY A 284 1.44 1.28 20.76
CA GLY A 284 2.00 1.90 19.59
C GLY A 284 2.18 0.98 18.38
N ASP A 285 1.77 1.54 17.26
CA ASP A 285 2.05 1.13 15.89
C ASP A 285 3.56 0.94 15.67
N ASN A 286 4.04 -0.29 15.84
CA ASN A 286 5.31 -0.71 15.25
C ASN A 286 5.05 -1.03 13.77
N GLY A 287 4.96 0.04 12.99
CA GLY A 287 5.01 -0.01 11.55
C GLY A 287 6.41 -0.38 11.09
N ASP A 288 6.68 -1.67 10.98
CA ASP A 288 7.81 -2.22 10.22
C ASP A 288 7.49 -3.67 9.83
N ASP A 289 6.97 -3.86 8.62
CA ASP A 289 7.40 -4.90 7.66
C ASP A 289 6.47 -4.87 6.42
N LEU A 290 6.69 -3.87 5.57
CA LEU A 290 6.21 -3.86 4.18
C LEU A 290 7.43 -3.86 3.25
N GLY A 291 8.34 -4.81 3.49
CA GLY A 291 9.44 -5.13 2.58
C GLY A 291 8.92 -5.67 1.26
N MET A 292 9.50 -5.21 0.16
CA MET A 292 9.30 -5.80 -1.16
C MET A 292 9.67 -7.29 -1.11
N GLU A 293 8.71 -8.17 -1.41
CA GLU A 293 8.97 -9.60 -1.60
C GLU A 293 9.91 -9.78 -2.80
N ILE A 294 11.21 -9.90 -2.50
CA ILE A 294 12.19 -10.59 -3.34
C ILE A 294 12.17 -12.03 -2.87
N ASP A 295 11.84 -12.92 -3.80
CA ASP A 295 12.01 -14.36 -3.69
C ASP A 295 13.50 -14.65 -3.51
N ASP A 296 13.90 -15.03 -2.29
CA ASP A 296 15.16 -15.73 -2.06
C ASP A 296 14.96 -16.76 -0.95
N GLY A 297 15.16 -18.02 -1.32
CA GLY A 297 15.12 -19.15 -0.40
C GLY A 297 16.38 -19.15 0.46
N GLY A 298 16.19 -19.01 1.77
CA GLY A 298 17.27 -19.14 2.75
C GLY A 298 16.69 -19.56 4.08
N ASP A 299 16.78 -20.86 4.37
CA ASP A 299 16.45 -21.43 5.67
C ASP A 299 17.43 -20.90 6.72
N ASN A 300 16.94 -20.08 7.64
CA ASN A 300 17.62 -19.80 8.91
C ASN A 300 16.70 -20.29 10.03
N GLU A 301 16.89 -21.55 10.42
CA GLU A 301 16.32 -22.13 11.64
C GLU A 301 17.00 -21.46 12.85
N MET A 302 16.28 -20.56 13.53
CA MET A 302 16.62 -20.20 14.91
C MET A 302 16.00 -21.25 15.83
N GLU A 303 16.86 -22.05 16.46
CA GLU A 303 16.47 -22.97 17.55
C GLU A 303 15.97 -22.15 18.74
N LEU A 304 14.70 -22.35 19.11
CA LEU A 304 14.11 -21.84 20.34
C LEU A 304 13.72 -23.03 21.21
N GLU A 305 14.05 -22.92 22.50
CA GLU A 305 13.96 -23.96 23.54
C GLU A 305 12.62 -24.70 23.56
N ASP A 306 12.72 -26.03 23.77
CA ASP A 306 11.62 -26.98 23.90
C ASP A 306 10.74 -26.66 25.12
N GLY A 307 9.65 -25.94 24.88
CA GLY A 307 8.49 -25.88 25.75
C GLY A 307 7.59 -27.11 25.57
N ASP A 308 7.03 -27.57 26.68
CA ASP A 308 6.16 -28.74 26.88
C ASP A 308 5.42 -29.28 25.62
N ALA A 309 5.90 -30.41 25.10
CA ALA A 309 5.37 -31.03 23.87
C ALA A 309 3.92 -31.56 24.00
N GLY A 310 3.40 -31.69 25.22
CA GLY A 310 2.04 -32.17 25.49
C GLY A 310 0.95 -31.16 25.11
N GLU A 311 1.08 -29.91 25.55
CA GLU A 311 0.08 -28.85 25.31
C GLU A 311 0.02 -28.41 23.83
N VAL A 312 1.17 -28.39 23.15
CA VAL A 312 1.25 -28.06 21.71
C VAL A 312 0.45 -29.05 20.86
N SER A 313 0.31 -30.30 21.33
CA SER A 313 -0.48 -31.33 20.63
C SER A 313 -1.98 -31.07 20.72
N GLU A 314 -2.49 -30.68 21.89
CA GLU A 314 -3.92 -30.41 22.10
C GLU A 314 -4.38 -29.15 21.36
N PHE A 315 -3.60 -28.06 21.44
CA PHE A 315 -3.92 -26.83 20.70
C PHE A 315 -3.90 -27.05 19.19
N LYS A 316 -2.93 -27.82 18.70
CA LYS A 316 -2.86 -28.21 17.29
C LYS A 316 -4.09 -28.99 16.84
N GLU A 317 -4.55 -29.96 17.63
CA GLU A 317 -5.79 -30.69 17.33
C GLU A 317 -6.99 -29.76 17.27
N LYS A 318 -7.10 -28.81 18.20
CA LYS A 318 -8.16 -27.80 18.22
C LYS A 318 -8.17 -26.96 16.94
N VAL A 319 -7.01 -26.45 16.49
CA VAL A 319 -6.88 -25.69 15.23
C VAL A 319 -7.32 -26.53 14.03
N LEU A 320 -6.90 -27.79 13.97
CA LEU A 320 -7.24 -28.69 12.86
C LEU A 320 -8.73 -29.08 12.86
N ASN A 321 -9.34 -29.23 14.02
CA ASN A 321 -10.77 -29.51 14.14
C ASN A 321 -11.59 -28.35 13.59
N VAL A 322 -11.22 -27.09 13.87
CA VAL A 322 -11.87 -25.91 13.27
C VAL A 322 -11.81 -25.94 11.74
N LEU A 323 -10.65 -26.32 11.16
CA LEU A 323 -10.52 -26.44 9.71
C LEU A 323 -11.38 -27.57 9.13
N LYS A 324 -11.51 -28.70 9.84
CA LYS A 324 -12.33 -29.84 9.40
C LYS A 324 -13.82 -29.53 9.48
N GLU A 325 -14.28 -28.95 10.59
CA GLU A 325 -15.67 -28.53 10.79
C GLU A 325 -16.11 -27.52 9.71
N GLY A 326 -15.21 -26.65 9.28
CA GLY A 326 -15.47 -25.67 8.23
C GLY A 326 -15.21 -26.14 6.79
N ASP A 327 -14.79 -27.39 6.57
CA ASP A 327 -14.36 -27.91 5.26
C ASP A 327 -13.28 -27.03 4.59
N PHE A 328 -12.30 -26.59 5.38
CA PHE A 328 -11.19 -25.73 4.94
C PHE A 328 -9.86 -26.46 4.84
N GLU A 329 -9.72 -27.66 5.40
CA GLU A 329 -8.43 -28.37 5.51
C GLU A 329 -7.72 -28.52 4.16
N GLU A 330 -8.47 -28.94 3.12
CA GLU A 330 -7.94 -29.16 1.76
C GLU A 330 -8.03 -27.92 0.84
N LYS A 331 -8.65 -26.83 1.31
CA LYS A 331 -8.77 -25.59 0.53
C LYS A 331 -7.46 -24.83 0.52
N ARG A 332 -7.29 -23.95 -0.47
CA ARG A 332 -6.07 -23.15 -0.69
C ARG A 332 -6.41 -21.67 -0.69
N SER A 333 -5.62 -20.88 0.03
CA SER A 333 -5.83 -19.43 0.16
C SER A 333 -5.94 -18.71 -1.18
N SER A 334 -5.22 -19.18 -2.21
CA SER A 334 -5.27 -18.59 -3.55
C SER A 334 -6.63 -18.66 -4.22
N LYS A 335 -7.55 -19.53 -3.76
CA LYS A 335 -8.90 -19.70 -4.33
C LYS A 335 -10.03 -19.21 -3.42
N LEU A 336 -9.71 -18.84 -2.17
CA LEU A 336 -10.73 -18.46 -1.19
C LEU A 336 -11.24 -17.05 -1.42
N THR A 337 -12.56 -16.93 -1.37
CA THR A 337 -13.27 -15.65 -1.41
C THR A 337 -13.21 -14.93 -0.06
N GLN A 338 -13.52 -13.63 -0.06
CA GLN A 338 -13.62 -12.86 1.19
C GLN A 338 -14.66 -13.44 2.16
N GLN A 339 -15.81 -13.91 1.64
CA GLN A 339 -16.85 -14.51 2.46
C GLN A 339 -16.36 -15.79 3.14
N GLU A 340 -15.62 -16.62 2.42
CA GLU A 340 -15.02 -17.83 2.98
C GLU A 340 -13.97 -17.51 4.05
N PHE A 341 -13.12 -16.49 3.85
CA PHE A 341 -12.17 -16.07 4.88
C PHE A 341 -12.86 -15.50 6.12
N LEU A 342 -13.92 -14.72 5.95
CA LEU A 342 -14.71 -14.20 7.07
C LEU A 342 -15.42 -15.33 7.83
N TYR A 343 -15.92 -16.34 7.11
CA TYR A 343 -16.51 -17.53 7.72
C TYR A 343 -15.46 -18.32 8.50
N LEU A 344 -14.29 -18.57 7.92
CA LEU A 344 -13.17 -19.24 8.58
C LEU A 344 -12.73 -18.48 9.85
N LEU A 345 -12.58 -17.15 9.77
CA LEU A 345 -12.26 -16.33 10.92
C LEU A 345 -13.33 -16.45 12.01
N SER A 346 -14.61 -16.47 11.65
CA SER A 346 -15.70 -16.65 12.62
C SER A 346 -15.64 -18.00 13.33
N LEU A 347 -15.20 -19.07 12.65
CA LEU A 347 -15.05 -20.40 13.26
C LEU A 347 -13.89 -20.41 14.26
N PHE A 348 -12.75 -19.80 13.91
CA PHE A 348 -11.63 -19.64 14.84
C PHE A 348 -12.03 -18.82 16.08
N ASN A 349 -12.69 -17.68 15.89
CA ASN A 349 -13.13 -16.84 17.00
C ASN A 349 -14.12 -17.57 17.91
N LYS A 350 -15.03 -18.40 17.36
CA LYS A 350 -15.93 -19.26 18.15
C LYS A 350 -15.19 -20.30 18.98
N ALA A 351 -14.07 -20.81 18.47
CA ALA A 351 -13.17 -21.70 19.20
C ALA A 351 -12.27 -20.96 20.22
N GLY A 352 -12.38 -19.63 20.31
CA GLY A 352 -11.55 -18.78 21.16
C GLY A 352 -10.14 -18.54 20.61
N ILE A 353 -9.91 -18.82 19.33
CA ILE A 353 -8.60 -18.64 18.67
C ILE A 353 -8.60 -17.30 17.94
N HIS A 354 -7.64 -16.44 18.29
CA HIS A 354 -7.50 -15.08 17.79
C HIS A 354 -6.13 -14.85 17.15
N PHE A 355 -6.08 -13.98 16.14
CA PHE A 355 -4.92 -13.73 15.30
C PHE A 355 -4.24 -12.39 15.59
N SER A 356 -4.75 -11.61 16.56
CA SER A 356 -4.21 -10.30 16.95
C SER A 356 -4.30 -10.01 18.43
#